data_AF-A0A7R9V6J3-F1
#
_entry.id   AF-A0A7R9V6J3-F1
#
_cell.length_a   1.000
_cell.length_b   1.000
_cell.length_c   1.000
_cell.angle_alpha   90.00
_cell.angle_beta   90.00
_cell.angle_gamma   90.00
#
_symmetry.space_group_name_H-M   'P 1'
#
loop_
_entity.id
_entity.type
_entity.pdbx_description
1 polymer ?
#
loop_
_entity_poly.entity_id
_entity_poly.type
_entity_poly.pdbx_seq_one_letter_code
_entity_poly.pdbx_strand_id
1 'polypeptide(L)'
;SAGGGWTGAGIGSGRVDMLDDADIPTERYARSTAAVAAAARFGAEEAEFMALLTEVKHSRGLNIMSTLRMLGIAHVKDTMIGGPTLRGVSGGERKRVSLAEALVGGRTLLLLDDISTGLDSATLHHVIKQLARQTRDLNLTVVAALLAPPPEVFELFDDVILMSQGTLVWHGPVGQAEFFWSGLGFHRPLRTDVPSFLLEVTTEAGQLQYASEDLLARAGLLGKAPGSTDRPSGGAGWSVRVRGDGGSDDGAAGGVGGEPEGRFVVHVAMAELAYWETPSGRAHRRMLAEALARPKPSKSDTINTATPRFALRPHEALAVVLWRQSLIAARDVGLLKGRLIQTVVIGLLVGGLFFQLFDDLSTAYNFFGVCFLSVLFMSMGGMPQLVVAMTTKPVWFKHRASSFHPAWPLSVSLMLVAVPLQVADTLVWSIIIYFMVGFTYTAAGFFTFLLVNFCVALSFGALFRALAHLVPDPQSANTYGAILLLLVVVFSGFTIVRGLVPPWWIWAYWLSPFAWGFNSLATSEYLAPRWQSLPCPWGGTDSLSQCALQRFDLTADSTWVWAGVAYLLGSVLVLAVVSAAALELLSGPQQVAAVPDAARLQRERERVRARRHAAHRQQQQRQQQQQQQQE
;
A
#
# COMPACT_ATOMS: atom_id res chain seq x y z
N SER A 1 -26.29 -9.50 -74.28
CA SER A 1 -25.39 -8.56 -74.97
C SER A 1 -24.55 -7.83 -73.94
N ALA A 2 -23.24 -7.75 -74.21
CA ALA A 2 -22.19 -6.86 -73.66
C ALA A 2 -22.62 -5.70 -72.74
N GLY A 3 -21.88 -5.24 -71.73
CA GLY A 3 -20.45 -5.36 -71.41
C GLY A 3 -19.90 -3.99 -70.97
N GLY A 4 -19.04 -3.97 -69.94
CA GLY A 4 -18.21 -2.83 -69.48
C GLY A 4 -18.95 -1.78 -68.62
N GLY A 5 -18.49 -1.27 -67.48
CA GLY A 5 -17.17 -1.21 -66.83
C GLY A 5 -16.86 0.27 -66.48
N TRP A 6 -16.57 0.60 -65.21
CA TRP A 6 -15.63 1.64 -64.71
C TRP A 6 -15.93 2.11 -63.25
N THR A 7 -14.94 1.85 -62.38
CA THR A 7 -14.40 2.62 -61.23
C THR A 7 -15.27 3.57 -60.36
N GLY A 8 -15.49 3.15 -59.10
CA GLY A 8 -15.02 3.78 -57.83
C GLY A 8 -15.36 5.24 -57.46
N ALA A 9 -16.09 5.43 -56.34
CA ALA A 9 -15.77 6.34 -55.21
C ALA A 9 -16.88 6.38 -54.13
N GLY A 10 -16.51 6.38 -52.85
CA GLY A 10 -17.18 7.19 -51.80
C GLY A 10 -18.24 6.56 -50.89
N ILE A 11 -17.81 6.10 -49.70
CA ILE A 11 -18.26 6.51 -48.33
C ILE A 11 -19.76 6.89 -48.22
N GLY A 12 -20.63 6.20 -47.50
CA GLY A 12 -20.50 5.75 -46.10
C GLY A 12 -21.51 6.52 -45.23
N SER A 13 -22.78 6.10 -45.24
CA SER A 13 -23.86 6.58 -44.36
C SER A 13 -24.61 5.34 -43.85
N GLY A 14 -24.42 5.01 -42.58
CA GLY A 14 -25.04 3.86 -41.93
C GLY A 14 -25.61 4.28 -40.58
N ARG A 15 -26.91 4.53 -40.57
CA ARG A 15 -27.74 4.70 -39.38
C ARG A 15 -28.14 3.30 -38.88
N VAL A 16 -28.13 3.18 -37.56
CA VAL A 16 -28.42 2.02 -36.73
C VAL A 16 -29.78 1.39 -37.06
N ASP A 17 -29.82 0.07 -37.19
CA ASP A 17 -30.85 -0.79 -36.59
C ASP A 17 -30.33 -2.22 -36.36
N MET A 18 -30.86 -2.82 -35.31
CA MET A 18 -30.48 -4.05 -34.60
C MET A 18 -30.23 -5.27 -35.50
N LEU A 19 -29.15 -6.00 -35.18
CA LEU A 19 -28.93 -7.38 -35.59
C LEU A 19 -28.47 -8.20 -34.39
N ASP A 20 -28.99 -9.42 -34.38
CA ASP A 20 -29.03 -10.42 -33.32
C ASP A 20 -27.66 -10.96 -32.86
N ASP A 21 -27.73 -11.55 -31.65
CA ASP A 21 -26.73 -12.35 -30.97
C ASP A 21 -25.99 -13.37 -31.86
N ALA A 22 -24.65 -13.34 -31.82
CA ALA A 22 -23.80 -14.52 -31.63
C ALA A 22 -22.33 -14.09 -31.41
N ASP A 23 -21.60 -14.91 -30.66
CA ASP A 23 -20.15 -14.85 -30.38
C ASP A 23 -19.64 -13.90 -29.28
N ILE A 24 -20.25 -14.00 -28.10
CA ILE A 24 -19.54 -13.81 -26.82
C ILE A 24 -19.83 -15.04 -25.95
N PRO A 25 -18.83 -15.79 -25.43
CA PRO A 25 -19.08 -17.03 -24.71
C PRO A 25 -19.59 -16.75 -23.28
N THR A 26 -20.90 -16.51 -23.15
CA THR A 26 -21.65 -16.35 -21.90
C THR A 26 -22.04 -17.68 -21.22
N GLU A 27 -21.78 -18.83 -21.85
CA GLU A 27 -22.08 -20.14 -21.26
C GLU A 27 -21.24 -20.49 -20.01
N ARG A 28 -20.06 -19.87 -19.82
CA ARG A 28 -19.19 -20.18 -18.67
C ARG A 28 -19.71 -19.68 -17.32
N TYR A 29 -20.56 -18.65 -17.32
CA TYR A 29 -21.14 -18.10 -16.09
C TYR A 29 -22.55 -18.63 -15.80
N ALA A 30 -23.30 -19.03 -16.83
CA ALA A 30 -24.67 -19.53 -16.68
C ALA A 30 -24.75 -21.00 -16.22
N ARG A 31 -23.73 -21.83 -16.51
CA ARG A 31 -23.71 -23.24 -16.05
C ARG A 31 -23.34 -23.39 -14.57
N SER A 32 -22.66 -22.40 -13.97
CA SER A 32 -22.29 -22.44 -12.55
C SER A 32 -23.47 -22.15 -11.62
N THR A 33 -24.43 -21.32 -12.04
CA THR A 33 -25.63 -21.00 -11.25
C THR A 33 -26.67 -22.12 -11.29
N ALA A 34 -26.80 -22.83 -12.42
CA ALA A 34 -27.67 -24.01 -12.54
C ALA A 34 -27.13 -25.23 -11.74
N ALA A 35 -25.82 -25.42 -11.69
CA ALA A 35 -25.19 -26.46 -10.87
C ALA A 35 -25.30 -26.16 -9.36
N VAL A 36 -25.16 -24.90 -8.94
CA VAL A 36 -25.34 -24.48 -7.53
C VAL A 36 -26.79 -24.65 -7.06
N ALA A 37 -27.77 -24.46 -7.93
CA ALA A 37 -29.18 -24.73 -7.64
C ALA A 37 -29.51 -26.25 -7.57
N ALA A 38 -28.76 -27.09 -8.31
CA ALA A 38 -28.91 -28.55 -8.28
C ALA A 38 -28.19 -29.21 -7.09
N ALA A 39 -27.05 -28.66 -6.65
CA ALA A 39 -26.24 -29.15 -5.52
C ALA A 39 -26.91 -28.97 -4.14
N ALA A 40 -27.99 -28.20 -4.05
CA ALA A 40 -28.78 -28.07 -2.83
C ALA A 40 -29.64 -29.31 -2.51
N ARG A 41 -29.60 -30.39 -3.30
CA ARG A 41 -30.55 -31.51 -3.17
C ARG A 41 -30.00 -32.90 -2.85
N PHE A 42 -28.76 -33.29 -3.13
CA PHE A 42 -28.32 -34.66 -2.81
C PHE A 42 -26.83 -34.75 -2.51
N GLY A 43 -26.48 -35.25 -1.32
CA GLY A 43 -25.10 -35.45 -0.87
C GLY A 43 -24.37 -36.57 -1.61
N ALA A 44 -23.19 -36.26 -2.15
CA ALA A 44 -22.18 -37.22 -2.61
C ALA A 44 -20.80 -36.52 -2.66
N GLU A 45 -20.04 -36.60 -1.56
CA GLU A 45 -18.87 -35.73 -1.30
C GLU A 45 -17.56 -36.07 -2.06
N GLU A 46 -17.43 -37.23 -2.72
CA GLU A 46 -16.11 -37.70 -3.17
C GLU A 46 -15.84 -37.51 -4.68
N ALA A 47 -16.86 -37.73 -5.52
CA ALA A 47 -16.74 -37.57 -6.98
C ALA A 47 -16.73 -36.09 -7.41
N GLU A 48 -17.48 -35.24 -6.71
CA GLU A 48 -17.55 -33.80 -6.94
C GLU A 48 -16.25 -33.10 -6.51
N PHE A 49 -15.62 -33.57 -5.43
CA PHE A 49 -14.30 -33.09 -5.00
C PHE A 49 -13.20 -33.44 -6.03
N MET A 50 -13.25 -34.64 -6.61
CA MET A 50 -12.32 -35.04 -7.67
C MET A 50 -12.56 -34.29 -8.98
N ALA A 51 -13.82 -34.01 -9.34
CA ALA A 51 -14.14 -33.16 -10.50
C ALA A 51 -13.65 -31.72 -10.30
N LEU A 52 -13.81 -31.16 -9.09
CA LEU A 52 -13.31 -29.86 -8.70
C LEU A 52 -11.77 -29.78 -8.74
N LEU A 53 -11.06 -30.84 -8.31
CA LEU A 53 -9.61 -30.95 -8.45
C LEU A 53 -9.15 -31.04 -9.91
N THR A 54 -9.97 -31.62 -10.79
CA THR A 54 -9.67 -31.79 -12.21
C THR A 54 -9.90 -30.50 -13.00
N GLU A 55 -10.90 -29.69 -12.61
CA GLU A 55 -11.16 -28.36 -13.17
C GLU A 55 -10.16 -27.30 -12.63
N VAL A 56 -9.75 -27.44 -11.36
CA VAL A 56 -8.63 -26.68 -10.77
C VAL A 56 -7.31 -26.97 -11.49
N LYS A 57 -7.11 -28.17 -12.03
CA LYS A 57 -5.93 -28.53 -12.84
C LYS A 57 -5.74 -27.64 -14.09
N HIS A 58 -6.79 -26.99 -14.60
CA HIS A 58 -6.71 -26.07 -15.73
C HIS A 58 -6.50 -24.59 -15.35
N SER A 59 -6.69 -24.24 -14.07
CA SER A 59 -6.37 -22.92 -13.53
C SER A 59 -5.09 -23.07 -12.72
N ARG A 60 -3.94 -22.64 -13.25
CA ARG A 60 -2.61 -22.83 -12.62
C ARG A 60 -2.40 -22.15 -11.25
N GLY A 61 -3.39 -22.09 -10.35
CA GLY A 61 -3.30 -21.42 -9.06
C GLY A 61 -4.33 -21.90 -8.03
N LEU A 62 -4.08 -21.61 -6.74
CA LEU A 62 -5.02 -21.96 -5.67
C LEU A 62 -6.33 -21.17 -5.81
N ASN A 63 -7.46 -21.88 -5.71
CA ASN A 63 -8.79 -21.27 -5.60
C ASN A 63 -8.96 -20.60 -4.22
N ILE A 64 -9.57 -19.41 -4.18
CA ILE A 64 -9.84 -18.62 -2.97
C ILE A 64 -10.38 -19.49 -1.83
N MET A 65 -11.42 -20.30 -2.08
CA MET A 65 -12.04 -21.12 -1.03
C MET A 65 -11.08 -22.19 -0.48
N SER A 66 -10.25 -22.78 -1.35
CA SER A 66 -9.24 -23.78 -0.94
C SER A 66 -8.17 -23.14 -0.05
N THR A 67 -7.71 -21.93 -0.39
CA THR A 67 -6.77 -21.15 0.42
C THR A 67 -7.36 -20.76 1.77
N LEU A 68 -8.62 -20.30 1.80
CA LEU A 68 -9.29 -19.93 3.06
C LEU A 68 -9.45 -21.12 4.01
N ARG A 69 -9.79 -22.31 3.47
CA ARG A 69 -9.88 -23.54 4.26
C ARG A 69 -8.52 -23.99 4.78
N MET A 70 -7.49 -23.97 3.92
CA MET A 70 -6.11 -24.29 4.30
C MET A 70 -5.60 -23.41 5.44
N LEU A 71 -5.91 -22.12 5.41
CA LEU A 71 -5.48 -21.18 6.44
C LEU A 71 -6.44 -21.16 7.65
N GLY A 72 -7.47 -22.00 7.71
CA GLY A 72 -8.41 -22.03 8.83
C GLY A 72 -9.19 -20.73 9.03
N ILE A 73 -9.47 -20.00 7.95
CA ILE A 73 -10.21 -18.72 7.96
C ILE A 73 -11.48 -18.76 7.09
N ALA A 74 -11.92 -19.95 6.69
CA ALA A 74 -13.14 -20.11 5.90
C ALA A 74 -14.41 -19.67 6.67
N HIS A 75 -14.42 -19.76 8.01
CA HIS A 75 -15.55 -19.32 8.85
C HIS A 75 -15.73 -17.79 8.88
N VAL A 76 -14.69 -17.02 8.54
CA VAL A 76 -14.72 -15.54 8.49
C VAL A 76 -14.78 -14.98 7.07
N LYS A 77 -15.13 -15.80 6.06
CA LYS A 77 -15.11 -15.39 4.64
C LYS A 77 -15.95 -14.14 4.31
N ASP A 78 -17.10 -13.99 4.97
CA ASP A 78 -18.06 -12.90 4.74
C ASP A 78 -18.01 -11.84 5.84
N THR A 79 -17.07 -11.97 6.78
CA THR A 79 -16.90 -11.05 7.90
C THR A 79 -16.06 -9.84 7.49
N MET A 80 -16.46 -8.65 7.92
CA MET A 80 -15.68 -7.43 7.66
C MET A 80 -14.31 -7.52 8.33
N ILE A 81 -13.24 -7.25 7.56
CA ILE A 81 -11.86 -7.29 8.07
C ILE A 81 -11.65 -6.28 9.21
N GLY A 82 -12.30 -5.11 9.13
CA GLY A 82 -12.21 -4.05 10.13
C GLY A 82 -10.96 -3.18 9.98
N GLY A 83 -10.81 -2.23 10.91
CA GLY A 83 -9.74 -1.24 10.94
C GLY A 83 -9.33 -0.88 12.38
N PRO A 84 -8.59 0.22 12.59
CA PRO A 84 -8.20 0.67 13.93
C PRO A 84 -9.41 1.05 14.79
N THR A 85 -10.43 1.62 14.17
CA THR A 85 -11.65 2.15 14.82
C THR A 85 -12.82 1.19 14.75
N LEU A 86 -12.91 0.37 13.69
CA LEU A 86 -14.01 -0.55 13.46
C LEU A 86 -13.55 -1.99 13.75
N ARG A 87 -14.22 -2.65 14.70
CA ARG A 87 -13.93 -4.06 15.03
C ARG A 87 -14.24 -4.95 13.82
N GLY A 88 -13.35 -5.90 13.54
CA GLY A 88 -13.52 -6.90 12.50
C GLY A 88 -12.90 -8.23 12.91
N VAL A 89 -12.19 -8.87 11.97
CA VAL A 89 -11.47 -10.13 12.24
C VAL A 89 -10.34 -9.94 13.25
N SER A 90 -9.94 -11.01 13.92
CA SER A 90 -8.84 -10.97 14.89
C SER A 90 -7.49 -10.62 14.23
N GLY A 91 -6.52 -10.17 15.03
CA GLY A 91 -5.18 -9.82 14.53
C GLY A 91 -4.48 -10.98 13.81
N GLY A 92 -4.61 -12.20 14.32
CA GLY A 92 -4.09 -13.42 13.69
C GLY A 92 -4.82 -13.78 12.39
N GLU A 93 -6.15 -13.69 12.36
CA GLU A 93 -6.94 -13.90 11.13
C GLU A 93 -6.58 -12.90 10.03
N ARG A 94 -6.38 -11.62 10.37
CA ARG A 94 -5.95 -10.59 9.41
C ARG A 94 -4.58 -10.89 8.78
N LYS A 95 -3.63 -11.44 9.56
CA LYS A 95 -2.35 -11.93 9.02
C LYS A 95 -2.56 -13.09 8.06
N ARG A 96 -3.43 -14.05 8.43
CA ARG A 96 -3.81 -15.17 7.56
C ARG A 96 -4.48 -14.72 6.26
N VAL A 97 -5.33 -13.69 6.30
CA VAL A 97 -5.91 -13.09 5.07
C VAL A 97 -4.82 -12.49 4.17
N SER A 98 -3.81 -11.82 4.75
CA SER A 98 -2.67 -11.29 3.99
C SER A 98 -1.82 -12.41 3.36
N LEU A 99 -1.64 -13.52 4.08
CA LEU A 99 -1.02 -14.72 3.52
C LEU A 99 -1.89 -15.33 2.40
N ALA A 100 -3.21 -15.38 2.57
CA ALA A 100 -4.14 -15.86 1.55
C ALA A 100 -3.99 -15.08 0.24
N GLU A 101 -3.90 -13.75 0.31
CA GLU A 101 -3.67 -12.86 -0.84
C GLU A 101 -2.36 -13.18 -1.58
N ALA A 102 -1.32 -13.57 -0.84
CA ALA A 102 -0.02 -13.99 -1.38
C ALA A 102 -0.01 -15.44 -1.90
N LEU A 103 -0.99 -16.26 -1.55
CA LEU A 103 -1.11 -17.66 -2.00
C LEU A 103 -2.07 -17.83 -3.18
N VAL A 104 -3.12 -17.01 -3.27
CA VAL A 104 -4.10 -17.07 -4.37
C VAL A 104 -3.47 -16.61 -5.68
N GLY A 105 -3.69 -17.36 -6.76
CA GLY A 105 -3.19 -17.08 -8.10
C GLY A 105 -2.14 -18.08 -8.58
N GLY A 106 -1.69 -17.93 -9.82
CA GLY A 106 -0.78 -18.87 -10.46
C GLY A 106 0.69 -18.47 -10.44
N ARG A 107 1.25 -18.36 -9.23
CA ARG A 107 2.67 -18.06 -9.02
C ARG A 107 3.49 -19.34 -9.16
N THR A 108 4.64 -19.28 -9.81
CA THR A 108 5.61 -20.39 -9.87
C THR A 108 6.67 -20.31 -8.78
N LEU A 109 6.93 -19.10 -8.27
CA LEU A 109 7.85 -18.82 -7.17
C LEU A 109 7.11 -18.03 -6.09
N LEU A 110 7.21 -18.49 -4.85
CA LEU A 110 6.63 -17.85 -3.68
C LEU A 110 7.73 -17.55 -2.67
N LEU A 111 7.90 -16.27 -2.35
CA LEU A 111 8.85 -15.79 -1.34
C LEU A 111 8.07 -15.35 -0.11
N LEU A 112 8.32 -16.01 1.02
CA LEU A 112 7.58 -15.84 2.27
C LEU A 112 8.52 -15.33 3.35
N ASP A 113 8.33 -14.09 3.78
CA ASP A 113 9.13 -13.50 4.84
C ASP A 113 8.37 -13.57 6.18
N ASP A 114 9.02 -14.14 7.19
CA ASP A 114 8.59 -14.20 8.59
C ASP A 114 7.14 -14.68 8.84
N ILE A 115 6.71 -15.73 8.12
CA ILE A 115 5.33 -16.24 8.17
C ILE A 115 4.96 -16.92 9.49
N SER A 116 5.92 -17.24 10.35
CA SER A 116 5.65 -17.81 11.67
C SER A 116 5.04 -16.77 12.63
N THR A 117 5.24 -15.46 12.40
CA THR A 117 4.77 -14.45 13.34
C THR A 117 3.25 -14.33 13.37
N GLY A 118 2.66 -14.59 14.54
CA GLY A 118 1.21 -14.47 14.75
C GLY A 118 0.40 -15.67 14.22
N LEU A 119 1.08 -16.77 13.88
CA LEU A 119 0.48 -18.10 13.80
C LEU A 119 0.85 -18.90 15.06
N ASP A 120 -0.07 -19.73 15.52
CA ASP A 120 0.24 -20.79 16.47
C ASP A 120 0.98 -21.94 15.76
N SER A 121 1.76 -22.72 16.50
CA SER A 121 2.60 -23.80 15.94
C SER A 121 1.80 -24.84 15.16
N ALA A 122 0.57 -25.15 15.60
CA ALA A 122 -0.28 -26.13 14.93
C ALA A 122 -0.77 -25.61 13.56
N THR A 123 -1.25 -24.36 13.50
CA THR A 123 -1.61 -23.72 12.23
C THR A 123 -0.40 -23.60 11.31
N LEU A 124 0.76 -23.17 11.81
CA LEU A 124 1.98 -23.05 11.01
C LEU A 124 2.36 -24.40 10.37
N HIS A 125 2.39 -25.48 11.15
CA HIS A 125 2.66 -26.82 10.65
C HIS A 125 1.65 -27.24 9.56
N HIS A 126 0.36 -26.97 9.77
CA HIS A 126 -0.65 -27.26 8.75
C HIS A 126 -0.40 -26.50 7.44
N VAL A 127 -0.10 -25.20 7.52
CA VAL A 127 0.17 -24.35 6.35
C VAL A 127 1.41 -24.83 5.59
N ILE A 128 2.54 -25.04 6.28
CA ILE A 128 3.78 -25.52 5.64
C ILE A 128 3.57 -26.90 5.01
N LYS A 129 2.88 -27.81 5.69
CA LYS A 129 2.58 -29.14 5.15
C LYS A 129 1.76 -29.09 3.86
N GLN A 130 0.84 -28.13 3.75
CA GLN A 130 0.04 -27.94 2.54
C GLN A 130 0.86 -27.30 1.43
N LEU A 131 1.69 -26.30 1.73
CA LEU A 131 2.62 -25.72 0.77
C LEU A 131 3.59 -26.76 0.21
N ALA A 132 4.16 -27.61 1.08
CA ALA A 132 5.06 -28.69 0.69
C ALA A 132 4.39 -29.80 -0.14
N ARG A 133 3.06 -29.94 -0.10
CA ARG A 133 2.32 -30.81 -1.03
C ARG A 133 2.14 -30.11 -2.38
N GLN A 134 1.78 -28.83 -2.34
CA GLN A 134 1.56 -28.03 -3.54
C GLN A 134 2.82 -27.80 -4.37
N THR A 135 4.00 -27.66 -3.74
CA THR A 135 5.28 -27.60 -4.46
C THR A 135 5.47 -28.82 -5.35
N ARG A 136 5.14 -30.01 -4.85
CA ARG A 136 5.21 -31.28 -5.60
C ARG A 136 4.13 -31.40 -6.66
N ASP A 137 2.89 -31.09 -6.33
CA ASP A 137 1.74 -31.29 -7.23
C ASP A 137 1.68 -30.27 -8.37
N LEU A 138 2.11 -29.03 -8.11
CA LEU A 138 1.98 -27.89 -9.02
C LEU A 138 3.34 -27.40 -9.56
N ASN A 139 4.44 -28.08 -9.23
CA ASN A 139 5.81 -27.71 -9.60
C ASN A 139 6.16 -26.26 -9.21
N LEU A 140 5.87 -25.92 -7.94
CA LEU A 140 6.11 -24.60 -7.37
C LEU A 140 7.42 -24.57 -6.59
N THR A 141 8.10 -23.43 -6.59
CA THR A 141 9.22 -23.16 -5.70
C THR A 141 8.75 -22.24 -4.57
N VAL A 142 8.94 -22.66 -3.32
CA VAL A 142 8.62 -21.86 -2.13
C VAL A 142 9.91 -21.63 -1.36
N VAL A 143 10.20 -20.37 -1.05
CA VAL A 143 11.30 -19.98 -0.15
C VAL A 143 10.67 -19.26 1.03
N ALA A 144 10.89 -19.77 2.23
CA ALA A 144 10.34 -19.21 3.45
C ALA A 144 11.43 -18.88 4.47
N ALA A 145 11.37 -17.68 5.05
CA ALA A 145 12.15 -17.30 6.21
C ALA A 145 11.33 -17.57 7.48
N LEU A 146 11.87 -18.38 8.39
CA LEU A 146 11.22 -18.75 9.66
C LEU A 146 12.12 -18.40 10.84
N LEU A 147 11.58 -17.69 11.81
CA LEU A 147 12.23 -17.48 13.11
C LEU A 147 11.91 -18.66 14.03
N ALA A 148 12.95 -19.42 14.42
CA ALA A 148 12.90 -20.52 15.38
C ALA A 148 11.73 -21.51 15.15
N PRO A 149 11.70 -22.21 14.00
CA PRO A 149 10.61 -23.12 13.69
C PRO A 149 10.60 -24.35 14.62
N PRO A 150 9.41 -24.87 15.00
CA PRO A 150 9.30 -26.17 15.64
C PRO A 150 9.94 -27.29 14.80
N PRO A 151 10.48 -28.36 15.43
CA PRO A 151 11.14 -29.45 14.70
C PRO A 151 10.21 -30.11 13.68
N GLU A 152 8.92 -30.24 13.98
CA GLU A 152 7.93 -30.84 13.08
C GLU A 152 7.71 -29.99 11.82
N VAL A 153 7.91 -28.68 11.91
CA VAL A 153 7.82 -27.76 10.77
C VAL A 153 9.09 -27.79 9.95
N PHE A 154 10.25 -27.86 10.61
CA PHE A 154 11.56 -27.89 9.98
C PHE A 154 11.76 -29.14 9.11
N GLU A 155 11.28 -30.30 9.56
CA GLU A 155 11.37 -31.57 8.82
C GLU A 155 10.53 -31.60 7.53
N LEU A 156 9.60 -30.65 7.34
CA LEU A 156 8.78 -30.56 6.13
C LEU A 156 9.51 -29.91 4.94
N PHE A 157 10.67 -29.28 5.17
CA PHE A 157 11.44 -28.63 4.12
C PHE A 157 12.35 -29.60 3.39
N ASP A 158 12.50 -29.39 2.08
CA ASP A 158 13.45 -30.15 1.26
C ASP A 158 14.90 -29.69 1.54
N ASP A 159 15.11 -28.37 1.52
CA ASP A 159 16.40 -27.71 1.73
C ASP A 159 16.32 -26.64 2.83
N VAL A 160 17.45 -26.40 3.51
CA VAL A 160 17.64 -25.33 4.49
C VAL A 160 18.75 -24.39 4.05
N ILE A 161 18.51 -23.08 4.17
CA ILE A 161 19.49 -22.02 3.96
C ILE A 161 19.82 -21.42 5.33
N LEU A 162 21.07 -21.52 5.76
CA LEU A 162 21.59 -20.88 6.98
C LEU A 162 22.46 -19.70 6.61
N MET A 163 22.12 -18.53 7.14
CA MET A 163 22.86 -17.29 6.95
C MET A 163 23.28 -16.72 8.29
N SER A 164 24.49 -16.17 8.37
CA SER A 164 24.97 -15.43 9.53
C SER A 164 25.76 -14.21 9.08
N GLN A 165 25.47 -13.04 9.65
CA GLN A 165 26.14 -11.77 9.33
C GLN A 165 26.18 -11.45 7.81
N GLY A 166 25.14 -11.83 7.06
CA GLY A 166 25.07 -11.63 5.61
C GLY A 166 25.83 -12.66 4.76
N THR A 167 26.53 -13.61 5.38
CA THR A 167 27.24 -14.71 4.70
C THR A 167 26.41 -15.98 4.66
N LEU A 168 26.60 -16.78 3.62
CA LEU A 168 25.96 -18.09 3.48
C LEU A 168 26.81 -19.14 4.19
N VAL A 169 26.25 -19.76 5.23
CA VAL A 169 26.94 -20.76 6.03
C VAL A 169 26.61 -22.18 5.54
N TRP A 170 25.37 -22.42 5.13
CA TRP A 170 24.96 -23.70 4.57
C TRP A 170 23.75 -23.52 3.65
N HIS A 171 23.72 -24.28 2.54
CA HIS A 171 22.53 -24.46 1.71
C HIS A 171 22.49 -25.89 1.17
N GLY A 172 21.41 -26.61 1.48
CA GLY A 172 21.17 -27.96 0.97
C GLY A 172 20.20 -28.74 1.85
N PRO A 173 20.14 -30.08 1.70
CA PRO A 173 19.11 -30.90 2.31
C PRO A 173 19.09 -30.79 3.83
N VAL A 174 17.89 -30.76 4.40
CA VAL A 174 17.66 -30.59 5.86
C VAL A 174 18.46 -31.60 6.68
N GLY A 175 18.46 -32.88 6.28
CA GLY A 175 19.16 -33.93 7.00
C GLY A 175 20.69 -33.83 6.96
N GLN A 176 21.28 -33.05 6.05
CA GLN A 176 22.74 -32.92 5.92
C GLN A 176 23.33 -31.77 6.73
N ALA A 177 22.50 -30.81 7.15
CA ALA A 177 22.97 -29.63 7.88
C ALA A 177 23.65 -29.99 9.22
N GLU A 178 23.12 -30.95 9.97
CA GLU A 178 23.71 -31.41 11.24
C GLU A 178 25.06 -32.11 11.02
N PHE A 179 25.19 -32.91 9.97
CA PHE A 179 26.45 -33.61 9.63
C PHE A 179 27.55 -32.63 9.22
N PHE A 180 27.21 -31.54 8.52
CA PHE A 180 28.16 -30.50 8.16
C PHE A 180 28.80 -29.88 9.41
N TRP A 181 27.99 -29.48 10.39
CA TRP A 181 28.48 -28.92 11.65
C TRP A 181 29.24 -29.96 12.50
N SER A 182 28.81 -31.22 12.48
CA SER A 182 29.53 -32.31 13.13
C SER A 182 30.92 -32.52 12.51
N GLY A 183 31.06 -32.39 11.19
CA GLY A 183 32.35 -32.44 10.49
C GLY A 183 33.29 -31.29 10.85
N LEU A 184 32.74 -30.14 11.24
CA LEU A 184 33.50 -29.00 11.77
C LEU A 184 33.82 -29.12 13.27
N GLY A 185 33.38 -30.20 13.94
CA GLY A 185 33.63 -30.45 15.36
C GLY A 185 32.58 -29.89 16.31
N PHE A 186 31.37 -29.55 15.83
CA PHE A 186 30.25 -29.13 16.67
C PHE A 186 29.20 -30.24 16.77
N HIS A 187 28.87 -30.66 18.00
CA HIS A 187 27.92 -31.75 18.23
C HIS A 187 26.68 -31.27 18.96
N ARG A 188 25.51 -31.72 18.47
CA ARG A 188 24.22 -31.41 19.08
C ARG A 188 23.98 -32.27 20.33
N PRO A 189 23.61 -31.67 21.48
CA PRO A 189 23.17 -32.42 22.65
C PRO A 189 21.80 -33.07 22.44
N LEU A 190 21.57 -34.23 23.06
CA LEU A 190 20.33 -35.00 22.94
C LEU A 190 19.04 -34.24 23.31
N ARG A 191 19.14 -33.19 24.11
CA ARG A 191 17.99 -32.40 24.61
C ARG A 191 17.62 -31.21 23.73
N THR A 192 18.46 -30.85 22.76
CA THR A 192 18.26 -29.68 21.90
C THR A 192 17.72 -30.14 20.55
N ASP A 193 16.69 -29.49 20.03
CA ASP A 193 16.19 -29.74 18.68
C ASP A 193 17.17 -29.24 17.60
N VAL A 194 17.08 -29.83 16.40
CA VAL A 194 17.96 -29.48 15.27
C VAL A 194 17.85 -28.01 14.86
N PRO A 195 16.63 -27.42 14.69
CA PRO A 195 16.50 -26.01 14.33
C PRO A 195 17.19 -25.06 15.32
N SER A 196 16.97 -25.27 16.62
CA SER A 196 17.58 -24.45 17.66
C SER A 196 19.10 -24.60 17.66
N PHE A 197 19.62 -25.82 17.50
CA PHE A 197 21.05 -26.06 17.35
C PHE A 197 21.65 -25.31 16.16
N LEU A 198 21.03 -25.38 14.98
CA LEU A 198 21.52 -24.72 13.77
C LEU A 198 21.51 -23.19 13.87
N LEU A 199 20.56 -22.61 14.61
CA LEU A 199 20.55 -21.18 14.88
C LEU A 199 21.62 -20.79 15.91
N GLU A 200 21.73 -21.54 17.00
CA GLU A 200 22.64 -21.21 18.09
C GLU A 200 24.12 -21.45 17.73
N VAL A 201 24.46 -22.47 16.95
CA VAL A 201 25.84 -22.74 16.51
C VAL A 201 26.42 -21.62 15.63
N THR A 202 25.57 -20.76 15.06
CA THR A 202 26.01 -19.55 14.34
C THR A 202 26.31 -18.37 15.26
N THR A 203 26.02 -18.50 16.56
CA THR A 203 26.29 -17.51 17.61
C THR A 203 27.52 -17.89 18.43
N GLU A 204 28.22 -16.89 18.98
CA GLU A 204 29.40 -17.10 19.82
C GLU A 204 29.12 -18.00 21.03
N ALA A 205 28.02 -17.71 21.75
CA ALA A 205 27.63 -18.48 22.93
C ALA A 205 27.31 -19.95 22.59
N GLY A 206 26.62 -20.19 21.47
CA GLY A 206 26.31 -21.54 21.02
C GLY A 206 27.54 -22.30 20.54
N GLN A 207 28.49 -21.65 19.86
CA GLN A 207 29.74 -22.30 19.47
C GLN A 207 30.52 -22.83 20.68
N LEU A 208 30.60 -22.05 21.77
CA LEU A 208 31.28 -22.49 23.00
C LEU A 208 30.54 -23.66 23.67
N GLN A 209 29.22 -23.71 23.58
CA GLN A 209 28.41 -24.76 24.18
C GLN A 209 28.44 -26.07 23.37
N TYR A 210 28.52 -25.98 22.04
CA TYR A 210 28.38 -27.12 21.13
C TYR A 210 29.71 -27.64 20.56
N ALA A 211 30.80 -26.91 20.76
CA ALA A 211 32.13 -27.35 20.33
C ALA A 211 32.56 -28.63 21.06
N SER A 212 33.18 -29.55 20.33
CA SER A 212 33.83 -30.72 20.93
C SER A 212 35.01 -30.31 21.80
N GLU A 213 35.35 -31.16 22.78
CA GLU A 213 36.52 -30.93 23.63
C GLU A 213 37.81 -30.82 22.80
N ASP A 214 37.94 -31.60 21.72
CA ASP A 214 39.06 -31.52 20.79
C ASP A 214 39.14 -30.17 20.07
N LEU A 215 37.99 -29.62 19.64
CA LEU A 215 37.92 -28.32 18.97
C LEU A 215 38.28 -27.19 19.94
N LEU A 216 37.75 -27.24 21.17
CA LEU A 216 38.05 -26.28 22.23
C LEU A 216 39.52 -26.35 22.67
N ALA A 217 40.13 -27.54 22.68
CA ALA A 217 41.54 -27.74 22.97
C ALA A 217 42.42 -27.14 21.86
N ARG A 218 42.06 -27.37 20.58
CA ARG A 218 42.75 -26.76 19.42
C ARG A 218 42.62 -25.24 19.37
N ALA A 219 41.47 -24.72 19.79
CA ALA A 219 41.23 -23.28 19.90
C ALA A 219 41.89 -22.63 21.14
N GLY A 220 42.48 -23.43 22.04
CA GLY A 220 43.13 -22.94 23.26
C GLY A 220 42.15 -22.39 24.32
N LEU A 221 40.89 -22.82 24.29
CA LEU A 221 39.80 -22.35 25.16
C LEU A 221 39.47 -23.32 26.29
N LEU A 222 39.96 -24.57 26.21
CA LEU A 222 39.95 -25.49 27.35
C LEU A 222 41.07 -25.11 28.32
N GLY A 223 40.69 -24.79 29.57
CA GLY A 223 41.65 -24.61 30.64
C GLY A 223 42.50 -25.87 30.80
N LYS A 224 43.82 -25.70 30.96
CA LYS A 224 44.75 -26.81 31.19
C LYS A 224 44.17 -27.75 32.25
N ALA A 225 43.96 -29.02 31.88
CA ALA A 225 43.75 -30.06 32.86
C ALA A 225 44.94 -30.06 33.84
N PRO A 226 44.72 -30.18 35.16
CA PRO A 226 45.82 -30.24 36.12
C PRO A 226 46.55 -31.58 35.93
N GLY A 227 47.61 -31.59 35.14
CA GLY A 227 48.54 -32.74 35.09
C GLY A 227 49.24 -33.08 33.77
N SER A 228 48.98 -32.44 32.63
CA SER A 228 49.72 -32.76 31.39
C SER A 228 50.81 -31.73 31.07
N THR A 229 52.06 -32.13 31.31
CA THR A 229 53.26 -31.46 30.81
C THR A 229 53.65 -32.06 29.46
N ASP A 230 52.87 -31.82 28.43
CA ASP A 230 53.32 -32.02 27.05
C ASP A 230 53.00 -30.79 26.22
N ARG A 231 54.04 -30.19 25.65
CA ARG A 231 53.88 -29.18 24.60
C ARG A 231 53.31 -29.90 23.38
N PRO A 232 52.23 -29.43 22.75
CA PRO A 232 51.88 -29.95 21.43
C PRO A 232 52.99 -29.55 20.46
N SER A 233 53.73 -30.54 19.98
CA SER A 233 54.63 -30.41 18.86
C SER A 233 53.81 -30.13 17.60
N GLY A 234 54.10 -28.99 16.96
CA GLY A 234 53.84 -28.73 15.55
C GLY A 234 52.42 -29.04 15.03
N GLY A 235 51.47 -28.15 15.32
CA GLY A 235 50.20 -28.08 14.58
C GLY A 235 50.01 -26.65 14.08
N ALA A 236 49.93 -26.46 12.76
CA ALA A 236 49.74 -25.17 12.12
C ALA A 236 48.52 -24.45 12.69
N GLY A 237 48.75 -23.40 13.48
CA GLY A 237 47.70 -22.51 13.95
C GLY A 237 47.12 -21.75 12.76
N TRP A 238 45.88 -22.08 12.40
CA TRP A 238 45.11 -21.30 11.42
C TRP A 238 44.74 -19.96 12.06
N SER A 239 45.63 -18.98 11.94
CA SER A 239 45.31 -17.57 12.12
C SER A 239 45.51 -16.89 10.77
N VAL A 240 44.41 -16.75 10.02
CA VAL A 240 44.43 -15.95 8.79
C VAL A 240 44.26 -14.49 9.19
N ARG A 241 45.35 -13.73 9.13
CA ARG A 241 45.27 -12.26 9.09
C ARG A 241 44.67 -11.89 7.73
N VAL A 242 43.45 -11.35 7.74
CA VAL A 242 42.86 -10.73 6.55
C VAL A 242 43.68 -9.50 6.22
N ARG A 243 44.32 -9.51 5.05
CA ARG A 243 45.03 -8.37 4.48
C ARG A 243 43.98 -7.39 3.97
N GLY A 244 43.76 -6.30 4.70
CA GLY A 244 43.03 -5.15 4.19
C GLY A 244 43.82 -4.52 3.06
N ASP A 245 43.18 -4.34 1.90
CA ASP A 245 43.75 -3.65 0.75
C ASP A 245 43.66 -2.13 0.96
N GLY A 246 44.81 -1.44 0.80
CA GLY A 246 44.92 -0.05 0.37
C GLY A 246 44.62 1.09 1.37
N GLY A 247 45.67 1.64 1.98
CA GLY A 247 45.63 2.98 2.61
C GLY A 247 46.82 3.30 3.51
N SER A 248 47.89 3.82 2.89
CA SER A 248 49.04 4.59 3.42
C SER A 248 49.32 4.66 4.93
N ASP A 249 50.56 4.31 5.28
CA ASP A 249 51.27 4.62 6.52
C ASP A 249 51.18 6.10 6.94
N ASP A 250 50.97 6.37 8.24
CA ASP A 250 52.01 6.95 9.10
C ASP A 250 51.57 6.98 10.59
N GLY A 251 52.56 6.92 11.46
CA GLY A 251 52.47 6.43 12.84
C GLY A 251 51.71 7.30 13.85
N ALA A 252 51.23 6.64 14.91
CA ALA A 252 51.37 7.09 16.29
C ALA A 252 50.97 5.97 17.25
N ALA A 253 51.91 5.60 18.12
CA ALA A 253 51.66 4.78 19.28
C ALA A 253 50.67 5.49 20.23
N GLY A 254 49.55 4.85 20.51
CA GLY A 254 48.55 5.30 21.47
C GLY A 254 47.73 4.12 21.94
N GLY A 255 48.03 3.64 23.15
CA GLY A 255 47.26 2.58 23.79
C GLY A 255 45.82 3.04 24.00
N VAL A 256 44.89 2.36 23.35
CA VAL A 256 43.47 2.35 23.71
C VAL A 256 43.08 0.88 23.75
N GLY A 257 42.69 0.41 24.95
CA GLY A 257 42.08 -0.88 25.13
C GLY A 257 40.77 -0.93 24.35
N GLY A 258 40.83 -1.46 23.13
CA GLY A 258 39.67 -2.04 22.48
C GLY A 258 39.38 -3.37 23.15
N GLU A 259 38.17 -3.55 23.67
CA GLU A 259 37.68 -4.88 24.04
C GLU A 259 37.90 -5.83 22.85
N PRO A 260 38.36 -7.08 23.09
CA PRO A 260 38.51 -8.03 22.01
C PRO A 260 37.14 -8.31 21.40
N GLU A 261 36.96 -7.90 20.14
CA GLU A 261 35.81 -8.31 19.32
C GLU A 261 35.64 -9.84 19.39
N GLY A 262 34.38 -10.28 19.54
CA GLY A 262 33.97 -11.60 20.01
C GLY A 262 34.76 -12.79 19.45
N ARG A 263 35.13 -13.71 20.35
CA ARG A 263 36.07 -14.80 20.08
C ARG A 263 35.31 -16.04 19.59
N PHE A 264 34.86 -16.01 18.34
CA PHE A 264 34.31 -17.20 17.68
C PHE A 264 35.31 -18.36 17.68
N VAL A 265 34.85 -19.58 17.96
CA VAL A 265 35.68 -20.81 17.86
C VAL A 265 35.98 -21.10 16.39
N VAL A 266 34.96 -20.96 15.53
CA VAL A 266 35.09 -20.99 14.07
C VAL A 266 34.45 -19.72 13.52
N HIS A 267 35.28 -18.86 12.94
CA HIS A 267 34.81 -17.63 12.31
C HIS A 267 33.83 -17.95 11.18
N VAL A 268 32.78 -17.12 11.01
CA VAL A 268 31.71 -17.37 10.03
C VAL A 268 32.26 -17.52 8.60
N ALA A 269 33.26 -16.72 8.23
CA ALA A 269 33.97 -16.84 6.95
C ALA A 269 34.64 -18.21 6.72
N MET A 270 35.13 -18.87 7.78
CA MET A 270 35.70 -20.22 7.64
C MET A 270 34.62 -21.26 7.40
N ALA A 271 33.46 -21.11 8.03
CA ALA A 271 32.31 -21.97 7.79
C ALA A 271 31.77 -21.81 6.35
N GLU A 272 31.75 -20.58 5.82
CA GLU A 272 31.44 -20.33 4.40
C GLU A 272 32.43 -21.04 3.46
N LEU A 273 33.74 -20.90 3.70
CA LEU A 273 34.76 -21.55 2.88
C LEU A 273 34.61 -23.08 2.91
N ALA A 274 34.41 -23.64 4.11
CA ALA A 274 34.17 -25.08 4.27
C ALA A 274 32.92 -25.53 3.53
N TYR A 275 31.83 -24.75 3.57
CA TYR A 275 30.61 -25.04 2.82
C TYR A 275 30.87 -25.12 1.31
N TRP A 276 31.65 -24.21 0.74
CA TRP A 276 31.95 -24.24 -0.70
C TRP A 276 32.76 -25.45 -1.17
N GLU A 277 33.46 -26.14 -0.27
CA GLU A 277 34.17 -27.38 -0.56
C GLU A 277 33.24 -28.62 -0.53
N THR A 278 32.08 -28.51 0.12
CA THR A 278 31.08 -29.59 0.18
C THR A 278 30.54 -29.94 -1.22
N PRO A 279 29.97 -31.15 -1.41
CA PRO A 279 29.29 -31.50 -2.66
C PRO A 279 28.19 -30.50 -3.04
N SER A 280 27.37 -30.07 -2.08
CA SER A 280 26.30 -29.08 -2.27
C SER A 280 26.86 -27.72 -2.68
N GLY A 281 27.89 -27.22 -1.99
CA GLY A 281 28.56 -25.97 -2.34
C GLY A 281 29.17 -25.99 -3.75
N ARG A 282 29.82 -27.09 -4.14
CA ARG A 282 30.35 -27.26 -5.51
C ARG A 282 29.25 -27.31 -6.56
N ALA A 283 28.12 -27.95 -6.29
CA ALA A 283 26.97 -27.96 -7.19
C ALA A 283 26.37 -26.56 -7.36
N HIS A 284 26.14 -25.84 -6.27
CA HIS A 284 25.66 -24.45 -6.31
C HIS A 284 26.62 -23.52 -7.04
N ARG A 285 27.93 -23.69 -6.86
CA ARG A 285 28.95 -22.92 -7.59
C ARG A 285 28.86 -23.15 -9.11
N ARG A 286 28.62 -24.40 -9.54
CA ARG A 286 28.38 -24.72 -10.96
C ARG A 286 27.11 -24.06 -11.47
N MET A 287 26.00 -24.16 -10.73
CA MET A 287 24.73 -23.50 -11.10
C MET A 287 24.88 -21.98 -11.22
N LEU A 288 25.58 -21.35 -10.29
CA LEU A 288 25.88 -19.91 -10.34
C LEU A 288 26.77 -19.56 -11.53
N ALA A 289 27.83 -20.35 -11.78
CA ALA A 289 28.71 -20.15 -12.92
C ALA A 289 27.96 -20.28 -14.25
N GLU A 290 27.08 -21.29 -14.38
CA GLU A 290 26.21 -21.46 -15.54
C GLU A 290 25.25 -20.29 -15.70
N ALA A 291 24.61 -19.84 -14.62
CA ALA A 291 23.68 -18.71 -14.65
C ALA A 291 24.37 -17.39 -15.05
N LEU A 292 25.59 -17.15 -14.55
CA LEU A 292 26.40 -15.98 -14.87
C LEU A 292 27.02 -16.05 -16.26
N ALA A 293 27.33 -17.25 -16.75
CA ALA A 293 27.86 -17.48 -18.09
C ALA A 293 26.79 -17.34 -19.20
N ARG A 294 25.50 -17.39 -18.85
CA ARG A 294 24.42 -17.11 -19.81
C ARG A 294 24.58 -15.68 -20.35
N PRO A 295 24.69 -15.48 -21.67
CA PRO A 295 24.77 -14.15 -22.24
C PRO A 295 23.51 -13.37 -21.84
N LYS A 296 23.68 -12.11 -21.42
CA LYS A 296 22.54 -11.23 -21.16
C LYS A 296 21.67 -11.19 -22.42
N PRO A 297 20.35 -11.41 -22.30
CA PRO A 297 19.46 -11.43 -23.47
C PRO A 297 19.61 -10.10 -24.22
N SER A 298 19.68 -10.17 -25.56
CA SER A 298 19.75 -8.97 -26.38
C SER A 298 18.49 -8.12 -26.18
N LYS A 299 18.56 -6.80 -26.42
CA LYS A 299 17.39 -5.91 -26.32
C LYS A 299 16.22 -6.37 -27.21
N SER A 300 16.48 -7.06 -28.32
CA SER A 300 15.45 -7.62 -29.19
C SER A 300 14.82 -8.90 -28.63
N ASP A 301 15.59 -9.75 -27.95
CA ASP A 301 15.06 -10.98 -27.33
C ASP A 301 14.22 -10.69 -26.09
N THR A 302 14.55 -9.62 -25.37
CA THR A 302 13.79 -9.17 -24.19
C THR A 302 12.40 -8.64 -24.53
N ILE A 303 12.21 -8.04 -25.72
CA ILE A 303 10.90 -7.54 -26.15
C ILE A 303 9.93 -8.72 -26.42
N ASN A 304 10.43 -9.84 -26.94
CA ASN A 304 9.63 -11.01 -27.29
C ASN A 304 9.44 -12.01 -26.12
N THR A 305 10.24 -11.89 -25.06
CA THR A 305 10.17 -12.74 -23.86
C THR A 305 9.73 -12.00 -22.59
N ALA A 306 9.48 -10.69 -22.68
CA ALA A 306 8.94 -9.90 -21.57
C ALA A 306 7.54 -10.41 -21.22
N THR A 307 7.46 -11.24 -20.19
CA THR A 307 6.20 -11.47 -19.49
C THR A 307 5.65 -10.10 -19.08
N PRO A 308 4.36 -9.83 -19.35
CA PRO A 308 3.78 -8.54 -19.02
C PRO A 308 3.94 -8.32 -17.52
N ARG A 309 4.42 -7.12 -17.13
CA ARG A 309 4.66 -6.76 -15.73
C ARG A 309 3.42 -6.95 -14.85
N PHE A 310 2.23 -6.81 -15.44
CA PHE A 310 0.94 -6.98 -14.78
C PHE A 310 0.20 -8.16 -15.40
N ALA A 311 -0.48 -8.96 -14.55
CA ALA A 311 -1.26 -10.11 -14.99
C ALA A 311 -2.56 -9.71 -15.73
N LEU A 312 -3.16 -8.58 -15.34
CA LEU A 312 -4.40 -8.06 -15.91
C LEU A 312 -4.13 -7.07 -17.04
N ARG A 313 -5.05 -7.00 -18.01
CA ARG A 313 -5.04 -5.93 -19.02
C ARG A 313 -5.38 -4.58 -18.35
N PRO A 314 -4.98 -3.43 -18.94
CA PRO A 314 -5.17 -2.12 -18.31
C PRO A 314 -6.63 -1.77 -17.98
N HIS A 315 -7.58 -2.14 -18.85
CA HIS A 315 -9.01 -1.89 -18.63
C HIS A 315 -9.65 -2.85 -17.61
N GLU A 316 -9.23 -4.11 -17.60
CA GLU A 316 -9.64 -5.08 -16.57
C GLU A 316 -9.15 -4.64 -15.19
N ALA A 317 -7.91 -4.15 -15.11
CA ALA A 317 -7.36 -3.57 -13.89
C ALA A 317 -8.18 -2.36 -13.41
N LEU A 318 -8.58 -1.46 -14.33
CA LEU A 318 -9.47 -0.35 -14.00
C LEU A 318 -10.83 -0.83 -13.49
N ALA A 319 -11.46 -1.79 -14.17
CA ALA A 319 -12.76 -2.32 -13.78
C ALA A 319 -12.73 -2.94 -12.38
N VAL A 320 -11.72 -3.77 -12.09
CA VAL A 320 -11.55 -4.42 -10.78
C VAL A 320 -11.26 -3.40 -9.68
N VAL A 321 -10.36 -2.45 -9.93
CA VAL A 321 -10.02 -1.41 -8.95
C VAL A 321 -11.21 -0.49 -8.72
N LEU A 322 -11.95 -0.10 -9.77
CA LEU A 322 -13.16 0.72 -9.66
C LEU A 322 -14.23 0.00 -8.86
N TRP A 323 -14.49 -1.27 -9.15
CA TRP A 323 -15.43 -2.10 -8.40
C TRP A 323 -15.05 -2.15 -6.91
N ARG A 324 -13.78 -2.45 -6.61
CA ARG A 324 -13.26 -2.49 -5.24
C ARG A 324 -13.44 -1.16 -4.52
N GLN A 325 -13.03 -0.04 -5.13
CA GLN A 325 -13.14 1.28 -4.51
C GLN A 325 -14.61 1.70 -4.32
N SER A 326 -15.49 1.36 -5.27
CA SER A 326 -16.92 1.63 -5.16
C SER A 326 -17.55 0.88 -3.98
N LEU A 327 -17.18 -0.39 -3.80
CA LEU A 327 -17.64 -1.19 -2.66
C LEU A 327 -17.14 -0.65 -1.32
N ILE A 328 -15.87 -0.21 -1.24
CA ILE A 328 -15.31 0.39 -0.03
C ILE A 328 -16.07 1.67 0.32
N ALA A 329 -16.26 2.55 -0.66
CA ALA A 329 -16.96 3.82 -0.45
C ALA A 329 -18.44 3.62 -0.08
N ALA A 330 -19.15 2.72 -0.76
CA ALA A 330 -20.56 2.45 -0.48
C ALA A 330 -20.79 1.83 0.91
N ARG A 331 -19.80 1.09 1.43
CA ARG A 331 -19.86 0.46 2.76
C ARG A 331 -19.45 1.41 3.89
N ASP A 332 -18.78 2.52 3.59
CA ASP A 332 -18.47 3.57 4.57
C ASP A 332 -19.69 4.48 4.80
N VAL A 333 -20.72 3.89 5.41
CA VAL A 333 -21.99 4.56 5.69
C VAL A 333 -21.80 5.71 6.69
N GLY A 334 -20.79 5.62 7.56
CA GLY A 334 -20.47 6.67 8.53
C GLY A 334 -20.03 7.96 7.84
N LEU A 335 -19.08 7.85 6.91
CA LEU A 335 -18.62 8.99 6.12
C LEU A 335 -19.74 9.58 5.26
N LEU A 336 -20.53 8.72 4.60
CA LEU A 336 -21.63 9.16 3.71
C LEU A 336 -22.71 9.94 4.49
N LYS A 337 -23.20 9.37 5.60
CA LYS A 337 -24.24 10.00 6.43
C LYS A 337 -23.73 11.30 7.07
N GLY A 338 -22.52 11.27 7.64
CA GLY A 338 -21.94 12.45 8.30
C GLY A 338 -21.82 13.64 7.35
N ARG A 339 -21.43 13.39 6.10
CA ARG A 339 -21.23 14.42 5.07
C ARG A 339 -22.53 15.04 4.58
N LEU A 340 -23.57 14.23 4.34
CA LEU A 340 -24.89 14.75 3.96
C LEU A 340 -25.52 15.57 5.10
N ILE A 341 -25.45 15.08 6.34
CA ILE A 341 -25.96 15.81 7.52
C ILE A 341 -25.22 17.14 7.68
N GLN A 342 -23.89 17.13 7.59
CA GLN A 342 -23.08 18.35 7.68
C GLN A 342 -23.49 19.37 6.61
N THR A 343 -23.68 18.93 5.37
CA THR A 343 -24.05 19.82 4.25
C THR A 343 -25.42 20.46 4.48
N VAL A 344 -26.40 19.70 4.98
CA VAL A 344 -27.72 20.24 5.33
C VAL A 344 -27.63 21.26 6.46
N VAL A 345 -26.93 20.93 7.55
CA VAL A 345 -26.82 21.82 8.73
C VAL A 345 -26.14 23.13 8.37
N ILE A 346 -24.99 23.07 7.68
CA ILE A 346 -24.26 24.27 7.27
C ILE A 346 -25.05 25.04 6.20
N GLY A 347 -25.66 24.34 5.25
CA GLY A 347 -26.50 24.96 4.22
C GLY A 347 -27.66 25.75 4.83
N LEU A 348 -28.36 25.18 5.81
CA LEU A 348 -29.45 25.87 6.53
C LEU A 348 -28.94 27.06 7.35
N LEU A 349 -27.75 26.95 7.96
CA LEU A 349 -27.13 28.04 8.70
C LEU A 349 -26.81 29.22 7.76
N VAL A 350 -26.12 28.96 6.65
CA VAL A 350 -25.75 29.99 5.66
C VAL A 350 -26.99 30.53 4.96
N GLY A 351 -27.92 29.67 4.54
CA GLY A 351 -29.18 30.08 3.93
C GLY A 351 -30.07 30.89 4.86
N GLY A 352 -30.06 30.58 6.17
CA GLY A 352 -30.76 31.36 7.19
C GLY A 352 -30.09 32.71 7.47
N LEU A 353 -28.76 32.77 7.45
CA LEU A 353 -27.99 34.01 7.65
C LEU A 353 -28.25 35.02 6.52
N PHE A 354 -28.42 34.54 5.29
CA PHE A 354 -28.69 35.35 4.11
C PHE A 354 -30.12 35.16 3.58
N PHE A 355 -31.08 34.92 4.47
CA PHE A 355 -32.45 34.57 4.08
C PHE A 355 -33.13 35.72 3.33
N GLN A 356 -33.62 35.41 2.13
CA GLN A 356 -34.32 36.31 1.20
C GLN A 356 -33.73 37.72 1.14
N LEU A 357 -32.60 37.80 0.46
CA LEU A 357 -31.93 39.05 0.11
C LEU A 357 -32.83 39.91 -0.81
N PHE A 358 -33.40 40.98 -0.25
CA PHE A 358 -34.26 41.97 -0.96
C PHE A 358 -33.49 42.82 -1.98
N ASP A 359 -34.19 43.47 -2.91
CA ASP A 359 -33.56 44.26 -3.98
C ASP A 359 -33.06 45.64 -3.50
N ASP A 360 -31.89 45.67 -2.83
CA ASP A 360 -31.20 46.89 -2.39
C ASP A 360 -29.69 46.83 -2.72
N LEU A 361 -28.97 47.97 -2.65
CA LEU A 361 -27.53 48.02 -2.91
C LEU A 361 -26.72 47.23 -1.89
N SER A 362 -27.13 47.24 -0.62
CA SER A 362 -26.53 46.43 0.45
C SER A 362 -26.55 44.94 0.08
N THR A 363 -27.55 44.54 -0.67
CA THR A 363 -27.76 43.18 -1.16
C THR A 363 -26.75 42.76 -2.22
N ALA A 364 -26.26 43.67 -3.06
CA ALA A 364 -25.22 43.33 -4.04
C ALA A 364 -23.94 42.82 -3.36
N TYR A 365 -23.51 43.45 -2.26
CA TYR A 365 -22.37 42.97 -1.46
C TYR A 365 -22.68 41.64 -0.74
N ASN A 366 -23.91 41.45 -0.28
CA ASN A 366 -24.32 40.21 0.36
C ASN A 366 -24.30 39.02 -0.62
N PHE A 367 -24.76 39.21 -1.87
CA PHE A 367 -24.65 38.17 -2.90
C PHE A 367 -23.18 37.87 -3.24
N PHE A 368 -22.30 38.86 -3.27
CA PHE A 368 -20.86 38.65 -3.43
C PHE A 368 -20.31 37.74 -2.32
N GLY A 369 -20.68 38.03 -1.07
CA GLY A 369 -20.31 37.24 0.10
C GLY A 369 -20.86 35.81 0.07
N VAL A 370 -22.13 35.61 -0.32
CA VAL A 370 -22.74 34.27 -0.43
C VAL A 370 -22.08 33.45 -1.54
N CYS A 371 -21.74 34.05 -2.67
CA CYS A 371 -20.98 33.38 -3.74
C CYS A 371 -19.63 32.90 -3.22
N PHE A 372 -18.92 33.74 -2.45
CA PHE A 372 -17.64 33.37 -1.83
C PHE A 372 -17.82 32.22 -0.82
N LEU A 373 -18.80 32.31 0.07
CA LEU A 373 -19.11 31.27 1.04
C LEU A 373 -19.50 29.95 0.37
N SER A 374 -20.22 30.00 -0.75
CA SER A 374 -20.61 28.81 -1.52
C SER A 374 -19.37 28.08 -2.04
N VAL A 375 -18.45 28.80 -2.70
CA VAL A 375 -17.18 28.21 -3.16
C VAL A 375 -16.33 27.73 -1.98
N LEU A 376 -16.30 28.47 -0.88
CA LEU A 376 -15.57 28.09 0.32
C LEU A 376 -16.07 26.77 0.90
N PHE A 377 -17.37 26.60 1.11
CA PHE A 377 -17.91 25.35 1.64
C PHE A 377 -17.77 24.18 0.67
N MET A 378 -17.96 24.40 -0.64
CA MET A 378 -17.68 23.36 -1.65
C MET A 378 -16.21 22.96 -1.67
N SER A 379 -15.29 23.90 -1.50
CA SER A 379 -13.86 23.63 -1.42
C SER A 379 -13.49 22.82 -0.18
N MET A 380 -14.02 23.18 0.99
CA MET A 380 -13.80 22.47 2.26
C MET A 380 -14.43 21.07 2.25
N GLY A 381 -15.53 20.88 1.53
CA GLY A 381 -16.12 19.55 1.29
C GLY A 381 -15.18 18.57 0.58
N GLY A 382 -14.08 19.04 -0.03
CA GLY A 382 -13.02 18.23 -0.60
C GLY A 382 -12.06 17.61 0.43
N MET A 383 -11.93 18.18 1.64
CA MET A 383 -10.94 17.76 2.65
C MET A 383 -10.97 16.27 3.02
N PRO A 384 -12.12 15.59 3.15
CA PRO A 384 -12.14 14.16 3.45
C PRO A 384 -11.40 13.28 2.41
N GLN A 385 -11.25 13.77 1.17
CA GLN A 385 -10.48 13.07 0.13
C GLN A 385 -8.99 12.95 0.48
N LEU A 386 -8.45 13.90 1.25
CA LEU A 386 -7.08 13.86 1.78
C LEU A 386 -6.91 12.61 2.66
N VAL A 387 -7.80 12.43 3.63
CA VAL A 387 -7.73 11.32 4.60
C VAL A 387 -7.93 9.97 3.90
N VAL A 388 -8.92 9.86 3.00
CA VAL A 388 -9.18 8.63 2.23
C VAL A 388 -8.00 8.25 1.33
N ALA A 389 -7.36 9.23 0.70
CA ALA A 389 -6.17 8.98 -0.12
C ALA A 389 -4.97 8.56 0.75
N MET A 390 -4.76 9.17 1.92
CA MET A 390 -3.69 8.78 2.84
C MET A 390 -3.86 7.37 3.41
N THR A 391 -5.09 6.91 3.65
CA THR A 391 -5.34 5.54 4.14
C THR A 391 -5.21 4.48 3.05
N THR A 392 -5.50 4.83 1.79
CA THR A 392 -5.38 3.91 0.64
C THR A 392 -3.96 3.83 0.09
N LYS A 393 -3.15 4.88 0.28
CA LYS A 393 -1.75 4.95 -0.20
C LYS A 393 -0.85 3.80 0.28
N PRO A 394 -0.82 3.37 1.56
CA PRO A 394 -0.05 2.19 2.00
C PRO A 394 -0.47 0.89 1.32
N VAL A 395 -1.77 0.70 1.11
CA VAL A 395 -2.32 -0.47 0.41
C VAL A 395 -1.84 -0.49 -1.04
N TRP A 396 -1.77 0.68 -1.69
CA TRP A 396 -1.21 0.78 -3.02
C TRP A 396 0.26 0.38 -3.08
N PHE A 397 1.09 0.78 -2.12
CA PHE A 397 2.51 0.38 -2.10
C PHE A 397 2.67 -1.14 -2.00
N LYS A 398 1.82 -1.80 -1.19
CA LYS A 398 1.75 -3.26 -1.14
C LYS A 398 1.38 -3.86 -2.50
N HIS A 399 0.37 -3.33 -3.18
CA HIS A 399 -0.04 -3.80 -4.51
C HIS A 399 1.02 -3.54 -5.60
N ARG A 400 1.77 -2.43 -5.51
CA ARG A 400 2.90 -2.13 -6.40
C ARG A 400 4.03 -3.14 -6.24
N ALA A 401 4.37 -3.50 -5.00
CA ALA A 401 5.40 -4.50 -4.73
C ALA A 401 5.04 -5.86 -5.36
N SER A 402 3.75 -6.24 -5.30
CA SER A 402 3.23 -7.47 -5.91
C SER A 402 2.85 -7.33 -7.40
N SER A 403 3.11 -6.18 -8.02
CA SER A 403 2.74 -5.87 -9.42
C SER A 403 1.30 -6.21 -9.80
N PHE A 404 0.32 -5.81 -8.96
CA PHE A 404 -1.10 -6.09 -9.23
C PHE A 404 -1.68 -5.21 -10.34
N HIS A 405 -1.40 -3.90 -10.29
CA HIS A 405 -1.87 -2.92 -11.28
C HIS A 405 -0.98 -1.67 -11.29
N PRO A 406 -0.95 -0.89 -12.40
CA PRO A 406 -0.26 0.41 -12.45
C PRO A 406 -0.91 1.46 -11.53
N ALA A 407 -0.38 2.68 -11.42
CA ALA A 407 -0.96 3.70 -10.52
C ALA A 407 -2.22 4.36 -11.07
N TRP A 408 -2.28 4.59 -12.38
CA TRP A 408 -3.37 5.33 -13.01
C TRP A 408 -4.77 4.75 -12.76
N PRO A 409 -5.02 3.42 -12.72
CA PRO A 409 -6.35 2.87 -12.45
C PRO A 409 -6.83 3.25 -11.05
N LEU A 410 -5.93 3.29 -10.06
CA LEU A 410 -6.29 3.73 -8.71
C LEU A 410 -6.68 5.22 -8.72
N SER A 411 -5.90 6.08 -9.38
CA SER A 411 -6.17 7.51 -9.45
C SER A 411 -7.54 7.78 -10.10
N VAL A 412 -7.82 7.14 -11.24
CA VAL A 412 -9.09 7.29 -11.98
C VAL A 412 -10.26 6.70 -11.18
N SER A 413 -10.11 5.53 -10.56
CA SER A 413 -11.17 4.93 -9.74
C SER A 413 -11.56 5.82 -8.57
N LEU A 414 -10.58 6.43 -7.86
CA LEU A 414 -10.86 7.34 -6.75
C LEU A 414 -11.56 8.62 -7.23
N MET A 415 -11.29 9.09 -8.46
CA MET A 415 -12.00 10.21 -9.07
C MET A 415 -13.46 9.84 -9.37
N LEU A 416 -13.70 8.71 -10.05
CA LEU A 416 -15.03 8.26 -10.44
C LEU A 416 -15.93 7.95 -9.24
N VAL A 417 -15.38 7.30 -8.20
CA VAL A 417 -16.12 6.99 -6.96
C VAL A 417 -16.54 8.24 -6.20
N ALA A 418 -15.82 9.35 -6.34
CA ALA A 418 -16.17 10.60 -5.70
C ALA A 418 -17.34 11.32 -6.40
N VAL A 419 -17.60 11.07 -7.69
CA VAL A 419 -18.60 11.79 -8.47
C VAL A 419 -20.02 11.67 -7.88
N PRO A 420 -20.56 10.47 -7.60
CA PRO A 420 -21.93 10.34 -7.08
C PRO A 420 -22.12 11.06 -5.75
N LEU A 421 -21.12 10.99 -4.87
CA LEU A 421 -21.14 11.67 -3.57
C LEU A 421 -21.16 13.19 -3.74
N GLN A 422 -20.33 13.72 -4.64
CA GLN A 422 -20.27 15.16 -4.90
C GLN A 422 -21.54 15.70 -5.58
N VAL A 423 -22.14 14.92 -6.48
CA VAL A 423 -23.46 15.27 -7.05
C VAL A 423 -24.49 15.40 -5.94
N ALA A 424 -24.55 14.45 -5.00
CA ALA A 424 -25.50 14.51 -3.90
C ALA A 424 -25.27 15.74 -3.00
N ASP A 425 -24.03 16.01 -2.59
CA ASP A 425 -23.73 17.16 -1.73
C ASP A 425 -24.04 18.50 -2.41
N THR A 426 -23.61 18.65 -3.66
CA THR A 426 -23.75 19.91 -4.41
C THR A 426 -25.21 20.17 -4.78
N LEU A 427 -26.00 19.12 -5.05
CA LEU A 427 -27.43 19.23 -5.25
C LEU A 427 -28.13 19.71 -3.98
N VAL A 428 -27.88 19.07 -2.84
CA VAL A 428 -28.47 19.44 -1.54
C VAL A 428 -28.09 20.87 -1.17
N TRP A 429 -26.81 21.21 -1.28
CA TRP A 429 -26.31 22.56 -1.04
C TRP A 429 -26.99 23.60 -1.94
N SER A 430 -27.03 23.33 -3.25
CA SER A 430 -27.56 24.29 -4.21
C SER A 430 -29.05 24.51 -4.05
N ILE A 431 -29.83 23.46 -3.75
CA ILE A 431 -31.26 23.61 -3.45
C ILE A 431 -31.45 24.52 -2.22
N ILE A 432 -30.72 24.26 -1.13
CA ILE A 432 -30.87 25.05 0.09
C ILE A 432 -30.48 26.51 -0.15
N ILE A 433 -29.25 26.75 -0.64
CA ILE A 433 -28.70 28.10 -0.77
C ILE A 433 -29.42 28.91 -1.84
N TYR A 434 -29.66 28.33 -3.03
CA TYR A 434 -30.24 29.08 -4.13
C TYR A 434 -31.63 29.63 -3.80
N PHE A 435 -32.47 28.79 -3.19
CA PHE A 435 -33.85 29.15 -2.86
C PHE A 435 -33.97 29.95 -1.56
N MET A 436 -33.20 29.63 -0.51
CA MET A 436 -33.27 30.38 0.75
C MET A 436 -32.71 31.79 0.62
N VAL A 437 -31.62 31.97 -0.12
CA VAL A 437 -30.99 33.28 -0.29
C VAL A 437 -31.79 34.18 -1.23
N GLY A 438 -32.50 33.59 -2.20
CA GLY A 438 -33.26 34.36 -3.20
C GLY A 438 -32.41 34.79 -4.39
N PHE A 439 -31.60 33.87 -4.93
CA PHE A 439 -30.96 34.05 -6.24
C PHE A 439 -32.03 34.21 -7.34
N THR A 440 -31.64 34.75 -8.50
CA THR A 440 -32.61 35.04 -9.57
C THR A 440 -33.28 33.75 -10.05
N TYR A 441 -34.60 33.59 -9.88
CA TYR A 441 -35.33 32.34 -10.17
C TYR A 441 -35.47 32.02 -11.68
N THR A 442 -34.36 31.63 -12.31
CA THR A 442 -34.30 31.14 -13.69
C THR A 442 -33.74 29.73 -13.71
N ALA A 443 -34.27 28.87 -14.58
CA ALA A 443 -33.76 27.50 -14.71
C ALA A 443 -32.27 27.49 -15.10
N ALA A 444 -31.88 28.36 -16.04
CA ALA A 444 -30.49 28.50 -16.46
C ALA A 444 -29.57 28.96 -15.32
N GLY A 445 -30.01 29.91 -14.48
CA GLY A 445 -29.26 30.36 -13.31
C GLY A 445 -29.04 29.24 -12.30
N PHE A 446 -30.09 28.48 -11.98
CA PHE A 446 -29.99 27.36 -11.04
C PHE A 446 -29.04 26.26 -11.53
N PHE A 447 -29.16 25.83 -12.79
CA PHE A 447 -28.28 24.79 -13.33
C PHE A 447 -26.84 25.28 -13.50
N THR A 448 -26.62 26.57 -13.78
CA THR A 448 -25.27 27.16 -13.81
C THR A 448 -24.67 27.19 -12.40
N PHE A 449 -25.45 27.62 -11.39
CA PHE A 449 -25.03 27.62 -9.99
C PHE A 449 -24.67 26.20 -9.51
N LEU A 450 -25.52 25.22 -9.81
CA LEU A 450 -25.29 23.81 -9.50
C LEU A 450 -24.01 23.28 -10.18
N LEU A 451 -23.87 23.52 -11.48
CA LEU A 451 -22.74 23.05 -12.27
C LEU A 451 -21.42 23.62 -11.79
N VAL A 452 -21.35 24.93 -11.53
CA VAL A 452 -20.12 25.56 -11.05
C VAL A 452 -19.74 25.04 -9.66
N ASN A 453 -20.69 24.94 -8.73
CA ASN A 453 -20.42 24.37 -7.41
C ASN A 453 -19.97 22.90 -7.49
N PHE A 454 -20.56 22.11 -8.39
CA PHE A 454 -20.13 20.74 -8.66
C PHE A 454 -18.70 20.67 -9.21
N CYS A 455 -18.36 21.51 -10.19
CA CYS A 455 -17.01 21.59 -10.75
C CYS A 455 -15.97 22.05 -9.70
N VAL A 456 -16.33 22.98 -8.82
CA VAL A 456 -15.50 23.40 -7.68
C VAL A 456 -15.25 22.21 -6.74
N ALA A 457 -16.30 21.49 -6.35
CA ALA A 457 -16.19 20.33 -5.48
C ALA A 457 -15.28 19.24 -6.09
N LEU A 458 -15.40 19.00 -7.40
CA LEU A 458 -14.54 18.05 -8.12
C LEU A 458 -13.08 18.49 -8.11
N SER A 459 -12.82 19.75 -8.45
CA SER A 459 -11.47 20.30 -8.50
C SER A 459 -10.78 20.26 -7.14
N PHE A 460 -11.47 20.64 -6.05
CA PHE A 460 -10.90 20.58 -4.72
C PHE A 460 -10.73 19.16 -4.19
N GLY A 461 -11.66 18.25 -4.51
CA GLY A 461 -11.49 16.82 -4.23
C GLY A 461 -10.26 16.24 -4.93
N ALA A 462 -9.98 16.64 -6.17
CA ALA A 462 -8.77 16.26 -6.89
C ALA A 462 -7.51 16.90 -6.30
N LEU A 463 -7.57 18.17 -5.89
CA LEU A 463 -6.47 18.92 -5.28
C LEU A 463 -5.99 18.26 -3.99
N PHE A 464 -6.91 17.98 -3.06
CA PHE A 464 -6.57 17.33 -1.78
C PHE A 464 -6.08 15.90 -1.97
N ARG A 465 -6.60 15.17 -2.97
CA ARG A 465 -6.12 13.83 -3.32
C ARG A 465 -4.70 13.86 -3.88
N ALA A 466 -4.39 14.79 -4.78
CA ALA A 466 -3.05 14.96 -5.31
C ALA A 466 -2.06 15.32 -4.20
N LEU A 467 -2.45 16.22 -3.28
CA LEU A 467 -1.66 16.56 -2.10
C LEU A 467 -1.36 15.33 -1.23
N ALA A 468 -2.37 14.48 -0.97
CA ALA A 468 -2.18 13.23 -0.21
C ALA A 468 -1.13 12.30 -0.84
N HIS A 469 -1.13 12.19 -2.18
CA HIS A 469 -0.17 11.33 -2.86
C HIS A 469 1.25 11.92 -2.86
N LEU A 470 1.39 13.25 -2.88
CA LEU A 470 2.68 13.94 -2.81
C LEU A 470 3.34 13.86 -1.41
N VAL A 471 2.54 13.89 -0.35
CA VAL A 471 3.05 13.98 1.04
C VAL A 471 3.21 12.58 1.67
N PRO A 472 4.30 12.30 2.41
CA PRO A 472 4.53 10.97 2.99
C PRO A 472 3.60 10.65 4.18
N ASP A 473 3.31 11.62 5.05
CA ASP A 473 2.63 11.40 6.32
C ASP A 473 1.30 12.18 6.48
N PRO A 474 0.32 11.63 7.23
CA PRO A 474 -1.01 12.26 7.36
C PRO A 474 -1.01 13.59 8.11
N GLN A 475 -0.10 13.78 9.07
CA GLN A 475 -0.04 15.00 9.87
C GLN A 475 0.40 16.19 9.01
N SER A 476 1.50 16.03 8.28
CA SER A 476 1.98 17.02 7.32
C SER A 476 0.96 17.27 6.22
N ALA A 477 0.25 16.22 5.75
CA ALA A 477 -0.78 16.38 4.72
C ALA A 477 -1.90 17.34 5.18
N ASN A 478 -2.37 17.22 6.43
CA ASN A 478 -3.36 18.14 6.99
C ASN A 478 -2.83 19.57 7.13
N THR A 479 -1.59 19.73 7.60
CA THR A 479 -0.95 21.05 7.73
C THR A 479 -0.80 21.74 6.38
N TYR A 480 -0.27 21.05 5.37
CA TYR A 480 -0.17 21.57 4.01
C TYR A 480 -1.55 21.83 3.39
N GLY A 481 -2.54 21.00 3.69
CA GLY A 481 -3.92 21.21 3.25
C GLY A 481 -4.52 22.52 3.78
N ALA A 482 -4.28 22.84 5.06
CA ALA A 482 -4.73 24.09 5.66
C ALA A 482 -4.02 25.32 5.08
N ILE A 483 -2.70 25.23 4.87
CA ILE A 483 -1.92 26.32 4.23
C ILE A 483 -2.38 26.53 2.79
N LEU A 484 -2.62 25.45 2.04
CA LEU A 484 -3.12 25.52 0.67
C LEU A 484 -4.49 26.19 0.61
N LEU A 485 -5.40 25.83 1.53
CA LEU A 485 -6.72 26.47 1.62
C LEU A 485 -6.60 27.97 1.92
N LEU A 486 -5.72 28.36 2.85
CA LEU A 486 -5.46 29.76 3.16
C LEU A 486 -4.99 30.54 1.93
N LEU A 487 -3.98 30.03 1.22
CA LEU A 487 -3.45 30.68 0.02
C LEU A 487 -4.54 30.86 -1.06
N VAL A 488 -5.33 29.81 -1.28
CA VAL A 488 -6.39 29.79 -2.28
C VAL A 488 -7.53 30.77 -1.92
N VAL A 489 -7.83 30.97 -0.63
CA VAL A 489 -8.79 31.98 -0.15
C VAL A 489 -8.25 33.41 -0.27
N VAL A 490 -6.96 33.63 -0.01
CA VAL A 490 -6.34 34.96 -0.15
C VAL A 490 -6.38 35.43 -1.61
N PHE A 491 -6.03 34.55 -2.55
CA PHE A 491 -6.03 34.83 -3.99
C PHE A 491 -7.37 34.49 -4.68
N SER A 492 -8.48 34.47 -3.94
CA SER A 492 -9.81 34.10 -4.46
C SER A 492 -10.49 35.17 -5.33
N GLY A 493 -10.03 36.42 -5.29
CA GLY A 493 -10.74 37.57 -5.85
C GLY A 493 -11.76 38.22 -4.91
N PHE A 494 -12.06 37.59 -3.76
CA PHE A 494 -12.91 38.15 -2.72
C PHE A 494 -12.11 38.97 -1.70
N THR A 495 -11.06 38.36 -1.12
CA THR A 495 -10.21 39.01 -0.10
C THR A 495 -9.38 40.14 -0.69
N ILE A 496 -8.77 39.89 -1.86
CA ILE A 496 -8.03 40.86 -2.64
C ILE A 496 -8.60 40.79 -4.05
N VAL A 497 -9.13 41.91 -4.52
CA VAL A 497 -9.68 42.04 -5.87
C VAL A 497 -8.55 41.92 -6.90
N ARG A 498 -8.82 41.28 -8.05
CA ARG A 498 -7.80 40.92 -9.05
C ARG A 498 -6.88 42.08 -9.46
N GLY A 499 -7.44 43.26 -9.74
CA GLY A 499 -6.67 44.45 -10.15
C GLY A 499 -5.76 45.04 -9.07
N LEU A 500 -5.93 44.65 -7.81
CA LEU A 500 -5.07 45.07 -6.69
C LEU A 500 -3.95 44.07 -6.38
N VAL A 501 -3.97 42.88 -7.00
CA VAL A 501 -2.90 41.90 -6.82
C VAL A 501 -1.64 42.39 -7.53
N PRO A 502 -0.48 42.46 -6.85
CA PRO A 502 0.76 42.88 -7.49
C PRO A 502 1.09 42.03 -8.74
N PRO A 503 1.64 42.62 -9.82
CA PRO A 503 1.87 41.91 -11.07
C PRO A 503 2.71 40.64 -10.95
N TRP A 504 3.61 40.56 -9.97
CA TRP A 504 4.44 39.37 -9.71
C TRP A 504 3.73 38.25 -8.94
N TRP A 505 2.56 38.50 -8.34
CA TRP A 505 1.72 37.51 -7.65
C TRP A 505 0.46 37.12 -8.42
N ILE A 506 0.12 37.80 -9.51
CA ILE A 506 -1.12 37.58 -10.26
C ILE A 506 -1.29 36.15 -10.79
N TRP A 507 -0.19 35.42 -11.03
CA TRP A 507 -0.24 34.02 -11.45
C TRP A 507 -0.91 33.11 -10.43
N ALA A 508 -0.83 33.43 -9.12
CA ALA A 508 -1.47 32.66 -8.06
C ALA A 508 -2.99 32.75 -8.13
N TYR A 509 -3.52 33.90 -8.56
CA TYR A 509 -4.95 34.08 -8.84
C TYR A 509 -5.37 33.20 -10.03
N TRP A 510 -4.63 33.24 -11.15
CA TRP A 510 -4.97 32.46 -12.34
C TRP A 510 -4.82 30.94 -12.15
N LEU A 511 -3.93 30.50 -11.27
CA LEU A 511 -3.76 29.09 -10.92
C LEU A 511 -4.87 28.59 -9.97
N SER A 512 -5.53 29.47 -9.23
CA SER A 512 -6.47 29.12 -8.16
C SER A 512 -7.83 28.63 -8.72
N PRO A 513 -8.22 27.35 -8.52
CA PRO A 513 -9.55 26.89 -8.89
C PRO A 513 -10.68 27.65 -8.17
N PHE A 514 -10.38 28.16 -6.98
CA PHE A 514 -11.33 28.98 -6.22
C PHE A 514 -11.68 30.26 -6.95
N ALA A 515 -10.67 30.97 -7.47
CA ALA A 515 -10.89 32.23 -8.18
C ALA A 515 -11.80 32.00 -9.40
N TRP A 516 -11.52 30.97 -10.20
CA TRP A 516 -12.37 30.63 -11.35
C TRP A 516 -13.80 30.25 -10.96
N GLY A 517 -13.98 29.43 -9.92
CA GLY A 517 -15.31 29.07 -9.42
C GLY A 517 -16.09 30.27 -8.86
N PHE A 518 -15.41 31.12 -8.10
CA PHE A 518 -15.99 32.31 -7.50
C PHE A 518 -16.40 33.35 -8.55
N ASN A 519 -15.50 33.69 -9.48
CA ASN A 519 -15.82 34.60 -10.58
C ASN A 519 -16.98 34.06 -11.42
N SER A 520 -17.01 32.75 -11.69
CA SER A 520 -18.09 32.14 -12.49
C SER A 520 -19.45 32.26 -11.82
N LEU A 521 -19.54 31.97 -10.52
CA LEU A 521 -20.78 32.13 -9.75
C LEU A 521 -21.20 33.60 -9.68
N ALA A 522 -20.29 34.48 -9.26
CA ALA A 522 -20.59 35.91 -9.10
C ALA A 522 -21.01 36.55 -10.42
N THR A 523 -20.27 36.31 -11.51
CA THR A 523 -20.60 36.82 -12.84
C THR A 523 -21.94 36.29 -13.34
N SER A 524 -22.24 35.00 -13.11
CA SER A 524 -23.53 34.42 -13.52
C SER A 524 -24.73 35.09 -12.84
N GLU A 525 -24.57 35.51 -11.58
CA GLU A 525 -25.64 36.20 -10.85
C GLU A 525 -25.74 37.66 -11.28
N TYR A 526 -24.65 38.43 -11.33
CA TYR A 526 -24.70 39.86 -11.69
C TYR A 526 -25.11 40.13 -13.15
N LEU A 527 -24.96 39.15 -14.05
CA LEU A 527 -25.46 39.26 -15.41
C LEU A 527 -26.97 38.96 -15.52
N ALA A 528 -27.61 38.48 -14.46
CA ALA A 528 -29.03 38.16 -14.50
C ALA A 528 -29.91 39.41 -14.71
N PRO A 529 -31.10 39.28 -15.33
CA PRO A 529 -31.96 40.41 -15.69
C PRO A 529 -32.30 41.34 -14.51
N ARG A 530 -32.42 40.79 -13.30
CA ARG A 530 -32.69 41.52 -12.06
C ARG A 530 -31.73 42.69 -11.82
N TRP A 531 -30.45 42.49 -12.10
CA TRP A 531 -29.40 43.49 -11.85
C TRP A 531 -29.25 44.50 -12.98
N GLN A 532 -29.80 44.20 -14.16
CA GLN A 532 -29.77 45.10 -15.31
C GLN A 532 -30.84 46.19 -15.21
N SER A 533 -31.96 45.90 -14.53
CA SER A 533 -33.07 46.85 -14.36
C SER A 533 -32.86 47.88 -13.25
N LEU A 534 -31.89 47.68 -12.36
CA LEU A 534 -31.64 48.57 -11.23
C LEU A 534 -30.57 49.62 -11.59
N PRO A 535 -30.74 50.90 -11.22
CA PRO A 535 -29.76 51.94 -11.50
C PRO A 535 -28.51 51.80 -10.62
N CYS A 536 -27.32 52.22 -11.10
CA CYS A 536 -26.13 52.23 -10.27
C CYS A 536 -26.22 53.27 -9.12
N PRO A 537 -26.04 52.87 -7.86
CA PRO A 537 -26.14 53.79 -6.71
C PRO A 537 -24.94 54.71 -6.51
N TRP A 538 -23.81 54.43 -7.15
CA TRP A 538 -22.58 55.23 -7.04
C TRP A 538 -22.50 56.36 -8.07
N GLY A 539 -23.60 56.61 -8.80
CA GLY A 539 -23.71 57.63 -9.84
C GLY A 539 -23.30 57.13 -11.22
N GLY A 540 -24.01 57.60 -12.25
CA GLY A 540 -23.81 57.21 -13.65
C GLY A 540 -25.11 56.82 -14.35
N THR A 541 -25.04 56.59 -15.67
CA THR A 541 -26.13 56.02 -16.48
C THR A 541 -26.12 54.49 -16.49
N ASP A 542 -25.16 53.88 -15.81
CA ASP A 542 -24.90 52.44 -15.86
C ASP A 542 -25.87 51.67 -14.96
N SER A 543 -26.18 50.43 -15.35
CA SER A 543 -26.98 49.52 -14.53
C SER A 543 -26.17 49.01 -13.33
N LEU A 544 -26.87 48.56 -12.28
CA LEU A 544 -26.27 47.97 -11.08
C LEU A 544 -25.37 46.78 -11.43
N SER A 545 -25.71 46.00 -12.46
CA SER A 545 -24.86 44.93 -12.99
C SER A 545 -23.48 45.44 -13.43
N GLN A 546 -23.43 46.45 -14.30
CA GLN A 546 -22.16 47.01 -14.80
C GLN A 546 -21.35 47.64 -13.68
N CYS A 547 -22.03 48.33 -12.77
CA CYS A 547 -21.39 48.94 -11.60
C CYS A 547 -20.79 47.90 -10.64
N ALA A 548 -21.52 46.82 -10.34
CA ALA A 548 -21.02 45.74 -9.49
C ALA A 548 -19.85 45.00 -10.14
N LEU A 549 -19.93 44.72 -11.45
CA LEU A 549 -18.87 44.05 -12.20
C LEU A 549 -17.58 44.88 -12.20
N GLN A 550 -17.66 46.19 -12.45
CA GLN A 550 -16.49 47.08 -12.39
C GLN A 550 -15.93 47.20 -10.98
N ARG A 551 -16.80 47.33 -9.96
CA ARG A 551 -16.37 47.53 -8.57
C ARG A 551 -15.68 46.31 -7.99
N PHE A 552 -16.17 45.11 -8.30
CA PHE A 552 -15.58 43.85 -7.87
C PHE A 552 -14.51 43.31 -8.83
N ASP A 553 -14.15 44.07 -9.88
CA ASP A 553 -13.24 43.66 -10.97
C ASP A 553 -13.55 42.25 -11.50
N LEU A 554 -14.85 41.99 -11.70
CA LEU A 554 -15.38 40.78 -12.30
C LEU A 554 -15.46 40.95 -13.82
N THR A 555 -15.34 39.84 -14.53
CA THR A 555 -15.46 39.82 -15.99
C THR A 555 -16.89 40.06 -16.43
N ALA A 556 -17.12 40.98 -17.37
CA ALA A 556 -18.48 41.34 -17.82
C ALA A 556 -19.10 40.35 -18.82
N ASP A 557 -18.33 39.42 -19.40
CA ASP A 557 -18.87 38.49 -20.40
C ASP A 557 -19.28 37.14 -19.81
N SER A 558 -20.44 36.64 -20.26
CA SER A 558 -20.94 35.30 -19.90
C SER A 558 -20.01 34.16 -20.35
N THR A 559 -19.15 34.40 -21.33
CA THR A 559 -18.14 33.44 -21.81
C THR A 559 -17.16 33.03 -20.70
N TRP A 560 -16.87 33.92 -19.75
CA TRP A 560 -15.97 33.63 -18.63
C TRP A 560 -16.55 32.64 -17.62
N VAL A 561 -17.88 32.54 -17.52
CA VAL A 561 -18.54 31.51 -16.69
C VAL A 561 -18.19 30.12 -17.23
N TRP A 562 -18.31 29.93 -18.54
CA TRP A 562 -18.00 28.66 -19.20
C TRP A 562 -16.49 28.40 -19.28
N ALA A 563 -15.67 29.44 -19.42
CA ALA A 563 -14.22 29.32 -19.31
C ALA A 563 -13.81 28.83 -17.90
N GLY A 564 -14.47 29.30 -16.84
CA GLY A 564 -14.27 28.81 -15.49
C GLY A 564 -14.67 27.34 -15.31
N VAL A 565 -15.81 26.92 -15.88
CA VAL A 565 -16.20 25.50 -15.89
C VAL A 565 -15.16 24.64 -16.62
N ALA A 566 -14.71 25.08 -17.80
CA ALA A 566 -13.67 24.38 -18.56
C ALA A 566 -12.34 24.30 -17.80
N TYR A 567 -11.93 25.38 -17.13
CA TYR A 567 -10.74 25.40 -16.28
C TYR A 567 -10.86 24.42 -15.12
N LEU A 568 -11.98 24.41 -14.41
CA LEU A 568 -12.23 23.51 -13.27
C LEU A 568 -12.25 22.03 -13.68
N LEU A 569 -12.78 21.70 -14.86
CA LEU A 569 -12.71 20.33 -15.38
C LEU A 569 -11.29 19.97 -15.84
N GLY A 570 -10.59 20.91 -16.46
CA GLY A 570 -9.19 20.75 -16.85
C GLY A 570 -8.27 20.53 -15.66
N SER A 571 -8.46 21.27 -14.57
CA SER A 571 -7.67 21.14 -13.34
C SER A 571 -7.84 19.75 -12.72
N VAL A 572 -9.05 19.17 -12.75
CA VAL A 572 -9.31 17.79 -12.28
C VAL A 572 -8.47 16.77 -13.05
N LEU A 573 -8.41 16.89 -14.38
CA LEU A 573 -7.63 15.99 -15.23
C LEU A 573 -6.13 16.12 -14.94
N VAL A 574 -5.61 17.35 -14.87
CA VAL A 574 -4.21 17.62 -14.56
C VAL A 574 -3.85 17.06 -13.18
N LEU A 575 -4.67 17.31 -12.17
CA LEU A 575 -4.45 16.82 -10.80
C LEU A 575 -4.55 15.29 -10.72
N ALA A 576 -5.39 14.65 -11.53
CA ALA A 576 -5.47 13.19 -11.63
C ALA A 576 -4.18 12.58 -12.22
N VAL A 577 -3.57 13.24 -13.21
CA VAL A 577 -2.27 12.86 -13.77
C VAL A 577 -1.15 13.06 -12.75
N VAL A 578 -1.11 14.22 -12.08
CA VAL A 578 -0.15 14.49 -10.99
C VAL A 578 -0.27 13.44 -9.88
N SER A 579 -1.49 13.10 -9.50
CA SER A 579 -1.79 12.04 -8.51
C SER A 579 -1.25 10.68 -8.94
N ALA A 580 -1.45 10.28 -10.20
CA ALA A 580 -0.92 9.02 -10.72
C ALA A 580 0.62 9.02 -10.80
N ALA A 581 1.20 10.12 -11.30
CA ALA A 581 2.64 10.30 -11.39
C ALA A 581 3.31 10.31 -10.01
N ALA A 582 2.70 10.98 -9.02
CA ALA A 582 3.17 11.01 -7.64
C ALA A 582 3.26 9.61 -7.05
N LEU A 583 2.25 8.75 -7.28
CA LEU A 583 2.29 7.36 -6.83
C LEU A 583 3.42 6.57 -7.51
N GLU A 584 3.65 6.73 -8.82
CA GLU A 584 4.69 5.97 -9.53
C GLU A 584 6.11 6.46 -9.21
N LEU A 585 6.33 7.77 -9.18
CA LEU A 585 7.65 8.39 -9.04
C LEU A 585 8.12 8.44 -7.59
N LEU A 586 7.23 8.68 -6.63
CA LEU A 586 7.61 8.73 -5.23
C LEU A 586 7.75 7.31 -4.69
N SER A 587 8.96 6.99 -4.23
CA SER A 587 9.20 5.79 -3.41
C SER A 587 8.40 5.92 -2.12
N GLY A 588 7.57 4.92 -1.82
CA GLY A 588 6.86 4.85 -0.55
C GLY A 588 7.81 4.73 0.62
N PRO A 589 7.31 4.91 1.86
CA PRO A 589 8.10 4.59 3.04
C PRO A 589 8.57 3.14 2.87
N GLN A 590 9.87 2.95 2.68
CA GLN A 590 10.44 1.62 2.71
C GLN A 590 10.02 1.03 4.06
N GLN A 591 9.33 -0.11 4.03
CA GLN A 591 9.37 -1.01 5.16
C GLN A 591 10.80 -1.56 5.20
N VAL A 592 11.75 -0.72 5.62
CA VAL A 592 12.97 -1.22 6.22
C VAL A 592 12.45 -2.02 7.39
N ALA A 593 12.67 -3.34 7.39
CA ALA A 593 12.49 -4.12 8.60
C ALA A 593 13.20 -3.33 9.68
N ALA A 594 12.44 -2.77 10.62
CA ALA A 594 13.01 -1.92 11.65
C ALA A 594 13.95 -2.84 12.43
N VAL A 595 15.23 -2.86 12.06
CA VAL A 595 16.30 -3.39 12.88
C VAL A 595 16.11 -2.60 14.16
N PRO A 596 15.62 -3.22 15.25
CA PRO A 596 15.37 -2.46 16.46
C PRO A 596 16.70 -1.83 16.81
N ASP A 597 16.73 -0.50 17.02
CA ASP A 597 17.94 0.22 17.43
C ASP A 597 18.72 -0.67 18.40
N ALA A 598 20.01 -0.89 18.14
CA ALA A 598 20.81 -1.82 18.95
C ALA A 598 20.67 -1.50 20.46
N ALA A 599 20.55 -0.21 20.79
CA ALA A 599 20.27 0.30 22.13
C ALA A 599 18.88 -0.10 22.67
N ARG A 600 17.82 -0.10 21.84
CA ARG A 600 16.47 -0.54 22.24
C ARG A 600 16.41 -2.04 22.45
N LEU A 601 17.09 -2.81 21.60
CA LEU A 601 17.21 -4.27 21.69
C LEU A 601 18.02 -4.68 22.93
N GLN A 602 19.11 -3.95 23.24
CA GLN A 602 19.87 -4.13 24.48
C GLN A 602 19.02 -3.84 25.72
N ARG A 603 18.29 -2.71 25.76
CA ARG A 603 17.38 -2.38 26.87
C ARG A 603 16.31 -3.44 27.08
N GLU A 604 15.74 -4.01 26.02
CA GLU A 604 14.80 -5.12 26.15
C GLU A 604 15.47 -6.40 26.64
N ARG A 605 16.65 -6.76 26.13
CA ARG A 605 17.43 -7.92 26.60
C ARG A 605 17.77 -7.79 28.09
N GLU A 606 18.14 -6.60 28.56
CA GLU A 606 18.38 -6.31 29.97
C GLU A 606 17.11 -6.44 30.82
N ARG A 607 15.98 -5.91 30.35
CA ARG A 607 14.67 -6.07 31.03
C ARG A 607 14.27 -7.54 31.15
N VAL A 608 14.47 -8.33 30.10
CA VAL A 608 14.17 -9.77 30.11
C VAL A 608 15.12 -10.52 31.06
N ARG A 609 16.42 -10.21 31.04
CA ARG A 609 17.40 -10.77 31.99
C ARG A 609 17.05 -10.43 33.44
N ALA A 610 16.70 -9.17 33.73
CA ALA A 610 16.29 -8.74 35.06
C ALA A 610 15.05 -9.48 35.56
N ARG A 611 14.04 -9.69 34.70
CA ARG A 611 12.85 -10.50 35.01
C ARG A 611 13.20 -11.96 35.31
N ARG A 612 14.08 -12.58 34.52
CA ARG A 612 14.56 -13.95 34.79
C ARG A 612 15.29 -14.05 36.13
N HIS A 613 16.18 -13.11 36.45
CA HIS A 613 16.88 -13.09 37.74
C HIS A 613 15.95 -12.84 38.94
N ALA A 614 14.90 -12.02 38.77
CA ALA A 614 13.89 -11.81 39.80
C ALA A 614 13.06 -13.08 40.04
N ALA A 615 12.63 -13.77 38.98
CA ALA A 615 11.92 -15.03 39.06
C ALA A 615 12.77 -16.13 39.73
N HIS A 616 14.06 -16.22 39.37
CA HIS A 616 14.98 -17.20 39.95
C HIS A 616 15.20 -16.96 41.46
N ARG A 617 15.30 -15.68 41.87
CA ARG A 617 15.41 -15.30 43.29
C ARG A 617 14.14 -15.62 44.07
N GLN A 618 12.96 -15.36 43.50
CA GLN A 618 11.69 -15.77 44.12
C GLN A 618 11.57 -17.28 44.26
N GLN A 619 12.05 -18.04 43.27
CA GLN A 619 12.02 -19.49 43.32
C GLN A 619 12.98 -20.05 44.38
N GLN A 620 14.19 -19.48 44.51
CA GLN A 620 15.13 -19.83 45.58
C GLN A 620 14.59 -19.46 46.96
N GLN A 621 13.95 -18.30 47.12
CA GLN A 621 13.31 -17.91 48.38
C GLN A 621 12.16 -18.85 48.75
N ARG A 622 11.35 -19.28 47.79
CA ARG A 622 10.31 -20.30 48.03
C ARG A 622 10.89 -21.65 48.43
N GLN A 623 11.99 -22.08 47.81
CA GLN A 623 12.67 -23.32 48.17
C GLN A 623 13.28 -23.24 49.58
N GLN A 624 13.91 -22.12 49.94
CA GLN A 624 14.43 -21.90 51.30
C GLN A 624 13.32 -21.85 52.34
N GLN A 625 12.19 -21.20 52.04
CA GLN A 625 11.03 -21.20 52.94
C GLN A 625 10.42 -22.61 53.09
N GLN A 626 10.40 -23.41 52.03
CA GLN A 626 9.94 -24.80 52.11
C GLN A 626 10.90 -25.68 52.91
N GLN A 627 12.22 -25.48 52.79
CA GLN A 627 13.20 -26.19 53.62
C GLN A 627 13.08 -25.80 55.10
N GLN A 628 12.91 -24.51 55.40
CA GLN A 628 12.68 -24.03 56.78
C GLN A 628 11.35 -24.45 57.39
N GLN A 629 10.37 -24.89 56.59
CA GLN A 629 9.12 -25.47 57.08
C GLN A 629 9.21 -26.99 57.26
N GLN A 630 10.24 -27.64 56.70
CA GLN A 630 10.49 -29.07 56.82
C GLN A 630 11.47 -29.40 57.95
N GLU A 631 12.37 -28.47 58.29
CA GLU A 631 13.14 -28.44 59.55
C GLU A 631 12.26 -27.95 60.72
#